data_AF-A5D4X4-F1
#
_entry.id   AF-A5D4X4-F1
#
_cell.length_a   1.000
_cell.length_b   1.000
_cell.length_c   1.000
_cell.angle_alpha   90.00
_cell.angle_beta   90.00
_cell.angle_gamma   90.00
#
_symmetry.space_group_name_H-M   'P 1'
#
loop_
_entity.id
_entity.type
_entity.pdbx_description
1 polymer ?
#
loop_
_entity_poly.entity_id
_entity_poly.type
_entity_poly.pdbx_seq_one_letter_code
_entity_poly.pdbx_strand_id
1 'polypeptide(L)'
;MAFGYWGKVLEIDLGSQTTKEVPIKDEVYKKFLGGSGVAAYLLYKNYDYTKPALSEENPLIFMTGLLNGTLAPSSARSSVVGKSPLTEIWGESNVGGHWGAEVKKTGYDGFILKGVSDKPVAIYINDDKVQFIDARDLWGKDVFEASDLIRSKTDEKARVACIGIAGENQVKIASIMMDAPVTRAAGRCGFGALMGYKRVKAIAVKGTKKVELHDKAKLQEFTKEFTQVLKTNAAILHDFGTLGTIQGVESEGDLPIKNWTLGSWEEGAYKISGQMLAETVQTGHHACHACTIRCGKEAQVTVGPYKGAIGHAPEYETGAAFGSLILNDDLEIIVACNDLCNRYGMDTIEAGSTIAMAIEAYEKGLLTDRDTEGIELKWGMKEDLLVVLEKMANNKVGLGRLLAQGVKRAADEIGGIAPEFAIHTKGQALAMHDPRAYTTMVADYATCNRGGCHLECLGYFSEGGAYPAKCVGFTKPYDPHGYENKAEYAVRLMNFMTVFNALGLCKFIMLGHITPEMASQWINAATGWDLTGKDVELAGDRLFNIKRMYNNRLGISRKDDVLPQRLLLHDRQTGAAAGSLPYYSRIMKDLYDYRKWTPEGLPSQEKLKELGLDTL
;
A
#
# COMPACT_ATOMS: atom_id res chain seq x y z
N MET A 1 -24.00 6.27 -23.02
CA MET A 1 -23.47 5.45 -21.92
C MET A 1 -21.96 5.40 -22.06
N ALA A 2 -21.22 5.58 -20.98
CA ALA A 2 -19.77 5.39 -20.99
C ALA A 2 -19.43 3.90 -21.07
N PHE A 3 -18.31 3.54 -21.68
CA PHE A 3 -17.76 2.19 -21.69
C PHE A 3 -16.62 2.07 -20.68
N GLY A 4 -16.51 0.92 -20.01
CA GLY A 4 -15.50 0.62 -18.98
C GLY A 4 -15.83 1.15 -17.58
N TYR A 5 -16.62 2.22 -17.45
CA TYR A 5 -16.97 2.84 -16.17
C TYR A 5 -18.40 3.36 -16.12
N TRP A 6 -18.90 3.58 -14.91
CA TRP A 6 -20.29 3.97 -14.66
C TRP A 6 -20.51 5.48 -14.68
N GLY A 7 -19.45 6.26 -14.47
CA GLY A 7 -19.50 7.72 -14.45
C GLY A 7 -20.08 8.27 -13.16
N LYS A 8 -20.11 7.46 -12.09
CA LYS A 8 -20.71 7.86 -10.81
C LYS A 8 -20.14 7.10 -9.61
N VAL A 9 -20.17 7.75 -8.46
CA VAL A 9 -19.85 7.17 -7.16
C VAL A 9 -21.01 7.32 -6.21
N LEU A 10 -21.06 6.49 -5.18
CA LEU A 10 -22.07 6.57 -4.12
C LEU A 10 -21.48 7.30 -2.91
N GLU A 11 -22.03 8.47 -2.61
CA GLU A 11 -21.75 9.16 -1.35
C GLU A 11 -22.67 8.61 -0.26
N ILE A 12 -22.10 8.26 0.88
CA ILE A 12 -22.77 7.65 2.03
C ILE A 12 -22.50 8.55 3.24
N ASP A 13 -23.55 9.21 3.71
CA ASP A 13 -23.51 10.06 4.90
C ASP A 13 -23.87 9.20 6.12
N LEU A 14 -22.90 8.99 7.00
CA LEU A 14 -23.01 8.07 8.13
C LEU A 14 -23.83 8.63 9.30
N GLY A 15 -23.90 9.95 9.42
CA GLY A 15 -24.63 10.62 10.49
C GLY A 15 -26.13 10.60 10.23
N SER A 16 -26.53 10.93 9.00
CA SER A 16 -27.93 10.88 8.55
C SER A 16 -28.36 9.49 8.04
N GLN A 17 -27.41 8.58 7.83
CA GLN A 17 -27.63 7.26 7.19
C GLN A 17 -28.36 7.40 5.84
N THR A 18 -27.92 8.36 5.03
CA THR A 18 -28.46 8.61 3.69
C THR A 18 -27.40 8.35 2.62
N THR A 19 -27.86 8.14 1.38
CA THR A 19 -26.99 7.91 0.23
C THR A 19 -27.36 8.81 -0.92
N LYS A 20 -26.34 9.25 -1.68
CA LYS A 20 -26.51 10.10 -2.84
C LYS A 20 -25.60 9.64 -3.98
N GLU A 21 -26.14 9.50 -5.17
CA GLU A 21 -25.33 9.31 -6.36
C GLU A 21 -24.65 10.62 -6.76
N VAL A 22 -23.33 10.58 -6.94
CA VAL A 22 -22.53 11.72 -7.37
C VAL A 22 -22.00 11.43 -8.77
N PRO A 23 -22.53 12.11 -9.81
CA PRO A 23 -22.01 11.95 -11.16
C PRO A 23 -20.63 12.57 -11.28
N ILE A 24 -19.74 11.90 -12.02
CA ILE A 24 -18.39 12.34 -12.33
C ILE A 24 -18.31 12.49 -13.84
N LYS A 25 -17.93 13.68 -14.30
CA LYS A 25 -17.85 13.99 -15.72
C LYS A 25 -16.76 13.17 -16.41
N ASP A 26 -17.02 12.75 -17.65
CA ASP A 26 -16.07 12.03 -18.51
C ASP A 26 -14.71 12.73 -18.65
N GLU A 27 -14.69 14.08 -18.63
CA GLU A 27 -13.45 14.87 -18.69
C GLU A 27 -12.51 14.58 -17.52
N VAL A 28 -13.06 14.26 -16.34
CA VAL A 28 -12.29 13.87 -15.16
C VAL A 28 -11.70 12.50 -15.38
N TYR A 29 -12.48 11.53 -15.86
CA TYR A 29 -11.97 10.19 -16.17
C TYR A 29 -10.89 10.23 -17.26
N LYS A 30 -11.05 11.02 -18.32
CA LYS A 30 -10.03 11.15 -19.37
C LYS A 30 -8.71 11.73 -18.85
N LYS A 31 -8.76 12.69 -17.90
CA LYS A 31 -7.56 13.34 -17.34
C LYS A 31 -6.91 12.57 -16.20
N PHE A 32 -7.72 11.97 -15.32
CA PHE A 32 -7.30 11.36 -14.06
C PHE A 32 -7.50 9.84 -14.03
N LEU A 33 -7.98 9.24 -15.12
CA LEU A 33 -8.27 7.82 -15.25
C LEU A 33 -9.32 7.39 -14.23
N GLY A 34 -9.05 6.41 -13.36
CA GLY A 34 -9.94 5.96 -12.29
C GLY A 34 -9.22 5.93 -10.93
N GLY A 35 -9.64 5.03 -10.04
CA GLY A 35 -8.92 4.66 -8.83
C GLY A 35 -8.40 5.86 -8.02
N SER A 36 -7.13 5.82 -7.65
CA SER A 36 -6.51 6.92 -6.89
C SER A 36 -6.52 8.27 -7.59
N GLY A 37 -6.62 8.30 -8.93
CA GLY A 37 -6.58 9.55 -9.69
C GLY A 37 -7.87 10.35 -9.57
N VAL A 38 -9.02 9.71 -9.81
CA VAL A 38 -10.33 10.33 -9.56
C VAL A 38 -10.50 10.65 -8.08
N ALA A 39 -10.05 9.76 -7.18
CA ALA A 39 -10.08 10.03 -5.75
C ALA A 39 -9.23 11.26 -5.37
N ALA A 40 -8.05 11.45 -5.95
CA ALA A 40 -7.22 12.64 -5.73
C ALA A 40 -7.91 13.93 -6.21
N TYR A 41 -8.53 13.89 -7.38
CA TYR A 41 -9.32 15.01 -7.90
C TYR A 41 -10.46 15.39 -6.93
N LEU A 42 -11.23 14.41 -6.47
CA LEU A 42 -12.34 14.63 -5.55
C LEU A 42 -11.86 15.17 -4.21
N LEU A 43 -10.82 14.58 -3.62
CA LEU A 43 -10.27 15.01 -2.34
C LEU A 43 -9.73 16.44 -2.41
N TYR A 44 -8.95 16.76 -3.45
CA TYR A 44 -8.32 18.07 -3.61
C TYR A 44 -9.35 19.19 -3.85
N LYS A 45 -10.43 18.90 -4.58
CA LYS A 45 -11.40 19.92 -5.01
C LYS A 45 -12.53 20.13 -3.99
N ASN A 46 -13.00 19.05 -3.35
CA ASN A 46 -14.30 19.08 -2.66
C ASN A 46 -14.20 19.03 -1.13
N TYR A 47 -13.03 18.76 -0.56
CA TYR A 47 -12.88 18.50 0.87
C TYR A 47 -11.88 19.45 1.53
N ASP A 48 -12.21 19.83 2.77
CA ASP A 48 -11.38 20.71 3.58
C ASP A 48 -10.17 19.95 4.13
N TYR A 49 -8.99 20.28 3.61
CA TYR A 49 -7.72 19.67 4.01
C TYR A 49 -7.22 20.16 5.38
N THR A 50 -7.76 21.27 5.90
CA THR A 50 -7.26 21.90 7.15
C THR A 50 -7.63 21.10 8.40
N LYS A 51 -8.64 20.23 8.30
CA LYS A 51 -9.12 19.39 9.41
C LYS A 51 -8.15 18.25 9.72
N PRO A 52 -8.06 17.79 10.99
CA PRO A 52 -7.30 16.59 11.34
C PRO A 52 -7.78 15.35 10.56
N ALA A 53 -6.91 14.36 10.37
CA ALA A 53 -7.29 13.15 9.65
C ALA A 53 -8.42 12.35 10.35
N LEU A 54 -8.43 12.28 11.68
CA LEU A 54 -9.55 11.68 12.43
C LEU A 54 -10.61 12.75 12.69
N SER A 55 -11.44 13.01 11.68
CA SER A 55 -12.51 14.01 11.71
C SER A 55 -13.73 13.57 10.90
N GLU A 56 -14.86 14.25 11.10
CA GLU A 56 -16.07 14.00 10.32
C GLU A 56 -15.93 14.50 8.87
N GLU A 57 -15.13 15.54 8.67
CA GLU A 57 -14.90 16.21 7.38
C GLU A 57 -13.92 15.45 6.48
N ASN A 58 -12.98 14.68 7.04
CA ASN A 58 -12.10 13.84 6.24
C ASN A 58 -12.90 12.68 5.61
N PRO A 59 -13.06 12.62 4.27
CA PRO A 59 -13.76 11.52 3.65
C PRO A 59 -12.89 10.26 3.65
N LEU A 60 -13.53 9.10 3.68
CA LEU A 60 -12.88 7.84 3.35
C LEU A 60 -13.40 7.36 1.99
N ILE A 61 -12.56 7.48 0.95
CA ILE A 61 -12.92 7.23 -0.44
C ILE A 61 -12.42 5.84 -0.84
N PHE A 62 -13.33 4.94 -1.20
CA PHE A 62 -13.04 3.68 -1.85
C PHE A 62 -13.27 3.84 -3.34
N MET A 63 -12.22 3.78 -4.16
CA MET A 63 -12.32 3.96 -5.60
C MET A 63 -11.77 2.76 -6.34
N THR A 64 -12.54 2.21 -7.27
CA THR A 64 -12.09 1.15 -8.16
C THR A 64 -11.26 1.73 -9.30
N GLY A 65 -10.29 0.95 -9.80
CA GLY A 65 -9.56 1.37 -10.98
C GLY A 65 -10.43 1.39 -12.23
N LEU A 66 -10.02 2.16 -13.23
CA LEU A 66 -10.76 2.31 -14.50
C LEU A 66 -11.06 0.96 -15.17
N LEU A 67 -10.12 0.01 -15.12
CA LEU A 67 -10.21 -1.29 -15.77
C LEU A 67 -10.74 -2.39 -14.83
N ASN A 68 -11.14 -2.07 -13.60
CA ASN A 68 -11.69 -3.09 -12.70
C ASN A 68 -12.97 -3.72 -13.27
N GLY A 69 -13.15 -5.02 -13.03
CA GLY A 69 -14.29 -5.78 -13.52
C GLY A 69 -14.25 -6.02 -15.03
N THR A 70 -13.11 -5.77 -15.68
CA THR A 70 -12.87 -6.07 -17.10
C THR A 70 -11.98 -7.31 -17.25
N LEU A 71 -11.54 -7.61 -18.47
CA LEU A 71 -10.62 -8.71 -18.76
C LEU A 71 -9.15 -8.28 -18.77
N ALA A 72 -8.84 -7.00 -18.51
CA ALA A 72 -7.47 -6.51 -18.48
C ALA A 72 -6.63 -7.28 -17.43
N PRO A 73 -5.35 -7.58 -17.71
CA PRO A 73 -4.53 -8.43 -16.86
C PRO A 73 -4.44 -7.92 -15.42
N SER A 74 -4.84 -8.75 -14.45
CA SER A 74 -4.80 -8.42 -13.02
C SER A 74 -5.46 -7.08 -12.66
N SER A 75 -6.56 -6.73 -13.34
CA SER A 75 -7.39 -5.54 -13.07
C SER A 75 -8.26 -5.70 -11.82
N ALA A 76 -7.60 -5.94 -10.69
CA ALA A 76 -8.20 -6.27 -9.41
C ALA A 76 -8.06 -5.18 -8.35
N ARG A 77 -7.30 -4.11 -8.64
CA ARG A 77 -6.87 -3.17 -7.61
C ARG A 77 -7.90 -2.08 -7.37
N SER A 78 -8.15 -1.79 -6.11
CA SER A 78 -8.91 -0.63 -5.66
C SER A 78 -8.06 0.21 -4.72
N SER A 79 -8.39 1.50 -4.61
CA SER A 79 -7.66 2.46 -3.79
C SER A 79 -8.56 2.98 -2.67
N VAL A 80 -8.04 2.99 -1.45
CA VAL A 80 -8.62 3.68 -0.30
C VAL A 80 -7.85 4.98 -0.12
N VAL A 81 -8.54 6.12 -0.10
CA VAL A 81 -7.94 7.46 -0.17
C VAL A 81 -8.60 8.40 0.84
N GLY A 82 -7.80 9.29 1.42
CA GLY A 82 -8.20 10.34 2.34
C GLY A 82 -6.96 11.02 2.94
N LYS A 83 -7.14 11.90 3.93
CA LYS A 83 -6.02 12.36 4.76
C LYS A 83 -5.62 11.24 5.72
N SER A 84 -4.34 10.88 5.73
CA SER A 84 -3.79 9.73 6.48
C SER A 84 -3.79 9.96 7.99
N PRO A 85 -4.46 9.13 8.82
CA PRO A 85 -4.30 9.22 10.29
C PRO A 85 -2.88 9.01 10.78
N LEU A 86 -2.06 8.24 10.05
CA LEU A 86 -0.67 8.01 10.41
C LEU A 86 0.18 9.26 10.18
N THR A 87 0.02 9.96 9.07
CA THR A 87 0.98 10.98 8.61
C THR A 87 0.41 12.39 8.52
N GLU A 88 -0.90 12.56 8.65
CA GLU A 88 -1.63 13.84 8.48
C GLU A 88 -1.43 14.51 7.10
N ILE A 89 -1.03 13.72 6.10
CA ILE A 89 -0.84 14.16 4.71
C ILE A 89 -1.70 13.32 3.75
N TRP A 90 -1.46 13.42 2.44
CA TRP A 90 -2.05 12.52 1.45
C TRP A 90 -1.88 11.06 1.88
N GLY A 91 -3.00 10.34 1.94
CA GLY A 91 -3.04 8.91 2.17
C GLY A 91 -3.65 8.19 0.98
N GLU A 92 -3.03 7.07 0.62
CA GLU A 92 -3.55 6.16 -0.38
C GLU A 92 -3.10 4.75 -0.03
N SER A 93 -4.02 3.79 -0.03
CA SER A 93 -3.74 2.37 0.12
C SER A 93 -4.37 1.58 -1.00
N ASN A 94 -3.56 0.81 -1.71
CA ASN A 94 -3.99 0.02 -2.86
C ASN A 94 -4.11 -1.45 -2.46
N VAL A 95 -5.23 -2.07 -2.80
CA VAL A 95 -5.60 -3.42 -2.36
C VAL A 95 -6.17 -4.23 -3.51
N GLY A 96 -5.79 -5.51 -3.58
CA GLY A 96 -6.25 -6.45 -4.61
C GLY A 96 -7.49 -7.21 -4.16
N GLY A 97 -7.55 -8.49 -4.57
CA GLY A 97 -8.65 -9.39 -4.24
C GLY A 97 -9.76 -9.33 -5.28
N HIS A 98 -10.99 -9.42 -4.79
CA HIS A 98 -12.22 -9.46 -5.56
C HIS A 98 -13.18 -8.31 -5.18
N TRP A 99 -13.01 -7.69 -4.01
CA TRP A 99 -13.87 -6.61 -3.53
C TRP A 99 -14.02 -5.48 -4.56
N GLY A 100 -12.93 -4.95 -5.10
CA GLY A 100 -12.98 -3.87 -6.09
C GLY A 100 -13.65 -4.24 -7.41
N ALA A 101 -13.58 -5.52 -7.83
CA ALA A 101 -14.30 -6.00 -9.00
C ALA A 101 -15.80 -6.17 -8.70
N GLU A 102 -16.15 -6.57 -7.48
CA GLU A 102 -17.54 -6.69 -7.03
C GLU A 102 -18.21 -5.32 -6.92
N VAL A 103 -17.50 -4.29 -6.45
CA VAL A 103 -17.99 -2.89 -6.46
C VAL A 103 -18.39 -2.46 -7.86
N LYS A 104 -17.57 -2.73 -8.90
CA LYS A 104 -17.95 -2.39 -10.28
C LYS A 104 -19.23 -3.08 -10.73
N LYS A 105 -19.57 -4.25 -10.20
CA LYS A 105 -20.83 -4.93 -10.54
C LYS A 105 -22.04 -4.32 -9.83
N THR A 106 -21.88 -3.43 -8.87
CA THR A 106 -23.00 -2.74 -8.22
C THR A 106 -23.60 -1.63 -9.10
N GLY A 107 -22.84 -1.13 -10.08
CA GLY A 107 -23.22 0.04 -10.88
C GLY A 107 -22.53 1.35 -10.47
N TYR A 108 -21.52 1.28 -9.58
CA TYR A 108 -20.75 2.41 -9.11
C TYR A 108 -19.25 2.20 -9.37
N ASP A 109 -18.51 3.29 -9.56
CA ASP A 109 -17.05 3.27 -9.69
C ASP A 109 -16.34 3.36 -8.33
N GLY A 110 -17.07 3.67 -7.26
CA GLY A 110 -16.54 3.80 -5.91
C GLY A 110 -17.56 4.33 -4.91
N PHE A 111 -17.15 4.36 -3.65
CA PHE A 111 -17.95 4.81 -2.52
C PHE A 111 -17.20 5.87 -1.72
N ILE A 112 -17.91 6.84 -1.17
CA ILE A 112 -17.36 7.91 -0.34
C ILE A 112 -18.09 7.88 1.00
N LEU A 113 -17.37 7.66 2.09
CA LEU A 113 -17.93 7.75 3.43
C LEU A 113 -17.68 9.14 4.03
N LYS A 114 -18.75 9.78 4.50
CA LYS A 114 -18.74 11.09 5.16
C LYS A 114 -19.42 11.05 6.52
N GLY A 115 -19.10 12.02 7.37
CA GLY A 115 -19.66 12.11 8.71
C GLY A 115 -19.17 10.96 9.60
N VAL A 116 -19.89 10.72 10.67
CA VAL A 116 -19.65 9.69 11.69
C VAL A 116 -20.99 9.12 12.11
N SER A 117 -21.09 7.80 12.29
CA SER A 117 -22.30 7.18 12.82
C SER A 117 -22.42 7.34 14.34
N ASP A 118 -23.65 7.43 14.84
CA ASP A 118 -23.96 7.51 16.27
C ASP A 118 -23.66 6.21 17.04
N LYS A 119 -23.55 5.08 16.33
CA LYS A 119 -23.20 3.76 16.84
C LYS A 119 -22.38 2.95 15.83
N PRO A 120 -21.76 1.82 16.22
CA PRO A 120 -21.16 0.90 15.26
C PRO A 120 -22.16 0.42 14.19
N VAL A 121 -21.80 0.58 12.92
CA VAL A 121 -22.59 0.14 11.77
C VAL A 121 -21.78 -0.69 10.78
N ALA A 122 -22.46 -1.55 10.04
CA ALA A 122 -21.97 -2.16 8.82
C ALA A 122 -22.85 -1.69 7.66
N ILE A 123 -22.27 -1.53 6.48
CA ILE A 123 -22.98 -1.09 5.28
C ILE A 123 -23.06 -2.27 4.33
N TYR A 124 -24.26 -2.62 3.89
CA TYR A 124 -24.48 -3.60 2.83
C TYR A 124 -24.97 -2.92 1.57
N ILE A 125 -24.25 -3.13 0.46
CA ILE A 125 -24.56 -2.56 -0.85
C ILE A 125 -24.84 -3.73 -1.80
N ASN A 126 -26.09 -3.84 -2.24
CA ASN A 126 -26.54 -4.83 -3.21
C ASN A 126 -27.10 -4.11 -4.44
N ASP A 127 -26.28 -4.02 -5.49
CA ASP A 127 -26.55 -3.16 -6.64
C ASP A 127 -26.87 -1.71 -6.23
N ASP A 128 -28.12 -1.26 -6.41
CA ASP A 128 -28.60 0.08 -6.06
C ASP A 128 -29.20 0.18 -4.64
N LYS A 129 -29.31 -0.93 -3.92
CA LYS A 129 -29.87 -0.96 -2.56
C LYS A 129 -28.76 -0.87 -1.52
N VAL A 130 -28.88 0.12 -0.64
CA VAL A 130 -27.98 0.30 0.52
C VAL A 130 -28.74 0.07 1.82
N GLN A 131 -28.14 -0.71 2.72
CA GLN A 131 -28.66 -0.96 4.05
C GLN A 131 -27.60 -0.64 5.10
N PHE A 132 -28.01 0.10 6.13
CA PHE A 132 -27.21 0.33 7.33
C PHE A 132 -27.63 -0.70 8.39
N ILE A 133 -26.67 -1.51 8.82
CA ILE A 133 -26.87 -2.64 9.72
C ILE A 133 -26.22 -2.29 11.05
N ASP A 134 -26.94 -2.50 12.16
CA ASP A 134 -26.36 -2.36 13.49
C ASP A 134 -25.24 -3.40 13.67
N ALA A 135 -24.04 -2.93 14.00
CA ALA A 135 -22.83 -3.74 14.07
C ALA A 135 -22.26 -3.82 15.49
N ARG A 136 -23.05 -3.55 16.53
CA ARG A 136 -22.60 -3.67 17.93
C ARG A 136 -22.15 -5.07 18.30
N ASP A 137 -22.71 -6.10 17.67
CA ASP A 137 -22.33 -7.50 17.86
C ASP A 137 -21.13 -7.94 16.99
N LEU A 138 -20.75 -7.13 15.99
CA LEU A 138 -19.51 -7.30 15.23
C LEU A 138 -18.35 -6.52 15.86
N TRP A 139 -18.64 -5.44 16.59
CA TRP A 139 -17.64 -4.61 17.26
C TRP A 139 -16.91 -5.41 18.35
N GLY A 140 -15.59 -5.34 18.37
CA GLY A 140 -14.71 -6.14 19.24
C GLY A 140 -14.31 -7.49 18.66
N LYS A 141 -14.87 -7.90 17.51
CA LYS A 141 -14.48 -9.14 16.82
C LYS A 141 -13.30 -8.93 15.90
N ASP A 142 -12.52 -9.98 15.69
CA ASP A 142 -11.51 -9.98 14.65
C ASP A 142 -12.14 -9.88 13.25
N VAL A 143 -11.32 -9.54 12.25
CA VAL A 143 -11.76 -9.35 10.86
C VAL A 143 -12.46 -10.58 10.30
N PHE A 144 -12.01 -11.79 10.65
CA PHE A 144 -12.47 -13.02 10.02
C PHE A 144 -13.85 -13.36 10.56
N GLU A 145 -14.00 -13.36 11.88
CA GLU A 145 -15.30 -13.54 12.54
C GLU A 145 -16.32 -12.48 12.11
N ALA A 146 -15.92 -11.20 12.09
CA ALA A 146 -16.82 -10.12 11.68
C ALA A 146 -17.25 -10.23 10.21
N SER A 147 -16.35 -10.70 9.34
CA SER A 147 -16.65 -10.93 7.92
C SER A 147 -17.63 -12.09 7.71
N ASP A 148 -17.51 -13.17 8.48
CA ASP A 148 -18.46 -14.28 8.43
C ASP A 148 -19.84 -13.88 8.95
N LEU A 149 -19.88 -13.16 10.07
CA LEU A 149 -21.13 -12.66 10.64
C LEU A 149 -21.85 -11.70 9.71
N ILE A 150 -21.15 -10.74 9.09
CA ILE A 150 -21.81 -9.82 8.16
C ILE A 150 -22.36 -10.55 6.93
N ARG A 151 -21.64 -11.57 6.42
CA ARG A 151 -22.15 -12.43 5.33
C ARG A 151 -23.42 -13.16 5.74
N SER A 152 -23.48 -13.75 6.94
CA SER A 152 -24.68 -14.43 7.44
C SER A 152 -25.90 -13.49 7.61
N LYS A 153 -25.65 -12.20 7.88
CA LYS A 153 -26.69 -11.17 8.01
C LYS A 153 -27.12 -10.56 6.67
N THR A 154 -26.36 -10.82 5.60
CA THR A 154 -26.56 -10.17 4.30
C THR A 154 -26.63 -11.22 3.19
N ASP A 155 -25.51 -11.51 2.55
CA ASP A 155 -25.38 -12.49 1.50
C ASP A 155 -24.06 -13.24 1.62
N GLU A 156 -24.12 -14.56 1.56
CA GLU A 156 -22.95 -15.43 1.69
C GLU A 156 -21.87 -15.17 0.63
N LYS A 157 -22.26 -14.61 -0.53
CA LYS A 157 -21.33 -14.29 -1.63
C LYS A 157 -20.83 -12.85 -1.60
N ALA A 158 -21.27 -12.04 -0.63
CA ALA A 158 -20.82 -10.66 -0.51
C ALA A 158 -19.30 -10.60 -0.27
N ARG A 159 -18.64 -9.67 -0.96
CA ARG A 159 -17.25 -9.30 -0.69
C ARG A 159 -17.22 -8.27 0.42
N VAL A 160 -16.33 -8.44 1.38
CA VAL A 160 -16.33 -7.65 2.61
C VAL A 160 -15.02 -6.88 2.74
N ALA A 161 -15.11 -5.58 2.99
CA ALA A 161 -14.03 -4.76 3.54
C ALA A 161 -14.33 -4.53 5.03
N CYS A 162 -13.43 -4.90 5.93
CA CYS A 162 -13.65 -4.92 7.38
C CYS A 162 -12.43 -4.38 8.13
N ILE A 163 -12.66 -3.68 9.24
CA ILE A 163 -11.61 -3.37 10.21
C ILE A 163 -11.60 -4.41 11.33
N GLY A 164 -10.43 -4.66 11.90
CA GLY A 164 -10.29 -5.41 13.14
C GLY A 164 -10.28 -4.49 14.36
N ILE A 165 -9.93 -5.07 15.51
CA ILE A 165 -9.85 -4.39 16.81
C ILE A 165 -8.92 -3.17 16.76
N ALA A 166 -7.84 -3.21 15.96
CA ALA A 166 -6.93 -2.07 15.83
C ALA A 166 -7.61 -0.84 15.20
N GLY A 167 -8.48 -1.05 14.21
CA GLY A 167 -9.27 0.03 13.61
C GLY A 167 -10.27 0.61 14.60
N GLU A 168 -10.96 -0.24 15.35
CA GLU A 168 -11.92 0.16 16.39
C GLU A 168 -11.28 0.99 17.50
N ASN A 169 -10.06 0.62 17.92
CA ASN A 169 -9.24 1.36 18.89
C ASN A 169 -8.42 2.49 18.27
N GLN A 170 -8.64 2.81 16.99
CA GLN A 170 -8.02 3.93 16.27
C GLN A 170 -6.48 3.91 16.30
N VAL A 171 -5.89 2.71 16.27
CA VAL A 171 -4.44 2.50 16.12
C VAL A 171 -3.97 3.20 14.84
N LYS A 172 -2.93 4.04 14.91
CA LYS A 172 -2.49 4.86 13.76
C LYS A 172 -2.01 4.04 12.57
N ILE A 173 -1.66 2.77 12.82
CA ILE A 173 -1.18 1.81 11.83
C ILE A 173 -2.27 0.80 11.42
N ALA A 174 -3.54 1.06 11.77
CA ALA A 174 -4.65 0.17 11.45
C ALA A 174 -4.97 0.13 9.95
N SER A 175 -5.26 -1.08 9.47
CA SER A 175 -5.56 -1.40 8.09
C SER A 175 -7.05 -1.70 7.88
N ILE A 176 -7.48 -1.67 6.63
CA ILE A 176 -8.77 -2.24 6.21
C ILE A 176 -8.47 -3.54 5.46
N MET A 177 -9.08 -4.63 5.92
CA MET A 177 -8.88 -5.96 5.38
C MET A 177 -10.04 -6.34 4.47
N MET A 178 -9.75 -6.90 3.31
CA MET A 178 -10.73 -7.26 2.29
C MET A 178 -10.67 -8.75 1.98
N ASP A 179 -11.84 -9.34 1.70
CA ASP A 179 -11.99 -10.73 1.23
C ASP A 179 -11.49 -11.82 2.21
N ALA A 180 -11.63 -11.59 3.51
CA ALA A 180 -11.39 -12.62 4.54
C ALA A 180 -12.15 -13.93 4.24
N PRO A 181 -11.57 -15.11 4.57
CA PRO A 181 -10.38 -15.33 5.42
C PRO A 181 -9.03 -15.22 4.70
N VAL A 182 -9.00 -15.32 3.36
CA VAL A 182 -7.78 -15.12 2.57
C VAL A 182 -7.64 -13.63 2.24
N THR A 183 -7.25 -12.88 3.26
CA THR A 183 -7.35 -11.42 3.26
C THR A 183 -6.39 -10.72 2.32
N ARG A 184 -6.82 -9.56 1.82
CA ARG A 184 -5.98 -8.53 1.20
C ARG A 184 -6.05 -7.26 2.02
N ALA A 185 -4.94 -6.54 2.13
CA ALA A 185 -4.86 -5.36 3.00
C ALA A 185 -4.83 -4.06 2.18
N ALA A 186 -5.74 -3.14 2.48
CA ALA A 186 -5.45 -1.72 2.37
C ALA A 186 -4.63 -1.34 3.61
N GLY A 187 -3.35 -1.72 3.59
CA GLY A 187 -2.51 -1.85 4.77
C GLY A 187 -2.11 -0.52 5.40
N ARG A 188 -1.53 0.37 4.60
CA ARG A 188 -0.79 1.53 5.10
C ARG A 188 -1.66 2.78 5.22
N CYS A 189 -1.08 3.85 5.77
CA CYS A 189 -1.70 5.17 6.01
C CYS A 189 -2.75 5.23 7.13
N GLY A 190 -3.03 4.13 7.83
CA GLY A 190 -3.91 4.17 9.01
C GLY A 190 -5.40 4.28 8.70
N PHE A 191 -5.85 3.88 7.50
CA PHE A 191 -7.25 4.03 7.12
C PHE A 191 -8.22 3.14 7.91
N GLY A 192 -7.74 2.06 8.54
CA GLY A 192 -8.53 1.31 9.51
C GLY A 192 -8.94 2.17 10.71
N ALA A 193 -8.07 3.09 11.15
CA ALA A 193 -8.36 4.02 12.24
C ALA A 193 -9.43 5.03 11.85
N LEU A 194 -9.38 5.54 10.61
CA LEU A 194 -10.39 6.47 10.10
C LEU A 194 -11.74 5.79 9.95
N MET A 195 -11.77 4.57 9.43
CA MET A 195 -13.00 3.78 9.31
C MET A 195 -13.60 3.47 10.69
N GLY A 196 -12.76 3.14 11.69
CA GLY A 196 -13.18 2.94 13.08
C GLY A 196 -13.64 4.22 13.78
N TYR A 197 -12.98 5.36 13.55
CA TYR A 197 -13.43 6.68 14.03
C TYR A 197 -14.83 7.01 13.52
N LYS A 198 -15.09 6.69 12.25
CA LYS A 198 -16.41 6.84 11.62
C LYS A 198 -17.45 5.81 12.09
N ARG A 199 -17.05 4.87 12.97
CA ARG A 199 -17.83 3.76 13.52
C ARG A 199 -18.37 2.78 12.46
N VAL A 200 -17.65 2.61 11.37
CA VAL A 200 -18.00 1.61 10.35
C VAL A 200 -17.16 0.37 10.56
N LYS A 201 -17.79 -0.75 10.91
CA LYS A 201 -17.11 -2.03 11.12
C LYS A 201 -16.79 -2.72 9.78
N ALA A 202 -17.75 -2.71 8.86
CA ALA A 202 -17.60 -3.40 7.58
C ALA A 202 -18.42 -2.75 6.45
N ILE A 203 -17.97 -2.96 5.21
CA ILE A 203 -18.70 -2.68 3.97
C ILE A 203 -18.78 -3.98 3.18
N ALA A 204 -19.97 -4.60 3.19
CA ALA A 204 -20.29 -5.79 2.41
C ALA A 204 -20.89 -5.36 1.06
N VAL A 205 -20.40 -5.93 -0.03
CA VAL A 205 -20.82 -5.59 -1.38
C VAL A 205 -21.19 -6.83 -2.18
N LYS A 206 -22.29 -6.75 -2.90
CA LYS A 206 -22.72 -7.73 -3.89
C LYS A 206 -23.24 -7.01 -5.12
N GLY A 207 -22.71 -7.36 -6.28
CA GLY A 207 -23.10 -6.72 -7.53
C GLY A 207 -23.43 -7.75 -8.61
N THR A 208 -24.45 -7.46 -9.40
CA THR A 208 -24.93 -8.35 -10.46
C THR A 208 -24.81 -7.74 -11.86
N LYS A 209 -24.52 -6.44 -11.95
CA LYS A 209 -24.39 -5.72 -13.22
C LYS A 209 -23.08 -6.06 -13.92
N LYS A 210 -23.07 -5.89 -15.23
CA LYS A 210 -21.91 -6.09 -16.08
C LYS A 210 -21.38 -4.74 -16.56
N VAL A 211 -20.06 -4.58 -16.53
CA VAL A 211 -19.39 -3.43 -17.13
C VAL A 211 -19.38 -3.62 -18.65
N GLU A 212 -19.98 -2.68 -19.37
CA GLU A 212 -19.97 -2.68 -20.84
C GLU A 212 -18.62 -2.18 -21.36
N LEU A 213 -18.07 -2.87 -22.36
CA LEU A 213 -16.75 -2.57 -22.95
C LEU A 213 -16.95 -2.11 -24.40
N HIS A 214 -16.12 -1.18 -24.85
CA HIS A 214 -16.15 -0.70 -26.22
C HIS A 214 -15.74 -1.79 -27.23
N ASP A 215 -14.60 -2.45 -27.01
CA ASP A 215 -14.10 -3.54 -27.85
C ASP A 215 -13.56 -4.69 -26.99
N LYS A 216 -14.47 -5.60 -26.63
CA LYS A 216 -14.13 -6.77 -25.80
C LYS A 216 -13.16 -7.71 -26.50
N ALA A 217 -13.28 -7.91 -27.82
CA ALA A 217 -12.47 -8.87 -28.56
C ALA A 217 -11.01 -8.42 -28.58
N LYS A 218 -10.77 -7.14 -28.88
CA LYS A 218 -9.44 -6.54 -28.86
C LYS A 218 -8.81 -6.52 -27.47
N LEU A 219 -9.58 -6.24 -26.42
CA LEU A 219 -9.08 -6.33 -25.05
C LEU A 219 -8.63 -7.76 -24.69
N GLN A 220 -9.38 -8.78 -25.14
CA GLN A 220 -9.03 -10.18 -24.92
C GLN A 220 -7.75 -10.59 -25.65
N GLU A 221 -7.58 -10.14 -26.90
CA GLU A 221 -6.37 -10.36 -27.70
C GLU A 221 -5.13 -9.81 -26.99
N PHE A 222 -5.14 -8.52 -26.64
CA PHE A 222 -4.02 -7.88 -25.94
C PHE A 222 -3.71 -8.54 -24.59
N THR A 223 -4.75 -8.93 -23.85
CA THR A 223 -4.60 -9.62 -22.56
C THR A 223 -3.91 -10.97 -22.74
N LYS A 224 -4.27 -11.73 -23.79
CA LYS A 224 -3.72 -13.06 -24.07
C LYS A 224 -2.24 -12.98 -24.44
N GLU A 225 -1.87 -12.07 -25.33
CA GLU A 225 -0.48 -11.86 -25.75
C GLU A 225 0.41 -11.50 -24.55
N PHE A 226 -0.03 -10.51 -23.77
CA PHE A 226 0.69 -10.06 -22.59
C PHE A 226 0.86 -11.15 -21.52
N THR A 227 -0.19 -11.93 -21.29
CA THR A 227 -0.19 -12.99 -20.27
C THR A 227 0.86 -14.06 -20.55
N GLN A 228 1.22 -14.30 -21.82
CA GLN A 228 2.23 -15.31 -22.16
C GLN A 228 3.62 -14.92 -21.65
N VAL A 229 3.99 -13.64 -21.78
CA VAL A 229 5.26 -13.11 -21.24
C VAL A 229 5.21 -13.09 -19.72
N LEU A 230 4.09 -12.61 -19.16
CA LEU A 230 3.92 -12.47 -17.71
C LEU A 230 4.07 -13.82 -16.97
N LYS A 231 3.50 -14.90 -17.51
CA LYS A 231 3.57 -16.22 -16.87
C LYS A 231 5.01 -16.72 -16.73
N THR A 232 5.84 -16.51 -17.75
CA THR A 232 7.25 -16.90 -17.72
C THR A 232 8.03 -16.06 -16.71
N ASN A 233 7.88 -14.74 -16.77
CA ASN A 233 8.70 -13.82 -15.98
C ASN A 233 8.26 -13.74 -14.50
N ALA A 234 7.01 -14.08 -14.18
CA ALA A 234 6.47 -14.05 -12.83
C ALA A 234 6.45 -15.43 -12.15
N ALA A 235 7.21 -16.41 -12.64
CA ALA A 235 7.23 -17.78 -12.12
C ALA A 235 7.56 -17.85 -10.61
N ILE A 236 8.56 -17.11 -10.14
CA ILE A 236 8.91 -17.04 -8.70
C ILE A 236 7.71 -16.61 -7.86
N LEU A 237 6.96 -15.59 -8.31
CA LEU A 237 5.76 -15.13 -7.61
C LEU A 237 4.66 -16.21 -7.63
N HIS A 238 4.47 -16.91 -8.75
CA HIS A 238 3.49 -17.98 -8.85
C HIS A 238 3.84 -19.15 -7.90
N ASP A 239 5.11 -19.54 -7.86
CA ASP A 239 5.56 -20.75 -7.17
C ASP A 239 5.75 -20.52 -5.67
N PHE A 240 6.29 -19.37 -5.27
CA PHE A 240 6.72 -19.08 -3.89
C PHE A 240 6.12 -17.80 -3.30
N GLY A 241 5.26 -17.09 -4.05
CA GLY A 241 4.73 -15.80 -3.61
C GLY A 241 5.82 -14.73 -3.60
N THR A 242 5.53 -13.58 -3.00
CA THR A 242 6.55 -12.52 -2.88
C THR A 242 7.66 -12.91 -1.91
N LEU A 243 7.37 -13.71 -0.88
CA LEU A 243 8.39 -14.22 0.05
C LEU A 243 9.49 -15.04 -0.64
N GLY A 244 9.21 -15.60 -1.83
CA GLY A 244 10.19 -16.28 -2.66
C GLY A 244 11.37 -15.41 -3.12
N THR A 245 11.26 -14.08 -3.02
CA THR A 245 12.34 -13.14 -3.42
C THR A 245 13.33 -12.85 -2.29
N ILE A 246 13.08 -13.28 -1.05
CA ILE A 246 13.86 -12.80 0.11
C ILE A 246 15.36 -13.11 0.01
N GLN A 247 15.72 -14.28 -0.54
CA GLN A 247 17.11 -14.67 -0.74
C GLN A 247 17.79 -13.81 -1.80
N GLY A 248 17.09 -13.52 -2.90
CA GLY A 248 17.60 -12.63 -3.95
C GLY A 248 17.84 -11.22 -3.41
N VAL A 249 16.83 -10.68 -2.72
CA VAL A 249 16.89 -9.34 -2.10
C VAL A 249 17.99 -9.23 -1.04
N GLU A 250 18.26 -10.31 -0.28
CA GLU A 250 19.41 -10.37 0.62
C GLU A 250 20.74 -10.33 -0.14
N SER A 251 20.87 -11.17 -1.17
CA SER A 251 22.11 -11.28 -1.96
C SER A 251 22.47 -9.99 -2.71
N GLU A 252 21.46 -9.20 -3.09
CA GLU A 252 21.59 -7.90 -3.73
C GLU A 252 21.92 -6.77 -2.74
N GLY A 253 21.91 -7.06 -1.43
CA GLY A 253 22.12 -6.07 -0.38
C GLY A 253 20.92 -5.16 -0.17
N ASP A 254 19.73 -5.51 -0.67
CA ASP A 254 18.52 -4.71 -0.59
C ASP A 254 17.66 -5.05 0.66
N LEU A 255 17.81 -6.26 1.22
CA LEU A 255 17.11 -6.67 2.45
C LEU A 255 17.57 -5.83 3.67
N PRO A 256 16.66 -5.14 4.38
CA PRO A 256 16.99 -4.49 5.64
C PRO A 256 17.15 -5.51 6.77
N ILE A 257 18.25 -5.38 7.52
CA ILE A 257 18.62 -6.32 8.58
C ILE A 257 18.96 -5.55 9.86
N LYS A 258 18.42 -6.01 11.00
CA LYS A 258 18.64 -5.45 12.35
C LYS A 258 18.44 -3.92 12.38
N ASN A 259 17.22 -3.47 12.18
CA ASN A 259 16.85 -2.06 12.02
C ASN A 259 17.82 -1.32 11.07
N TRP A 260 18.09 -1.90 9.90
CA TRP A 260 18.88 -1.29 8.82
C TRP A 260 20.38 -1.11 9.11
N THR A 261 20.93 -1.83 10.10
CA THR A 261 22.34 -1.71 10.50
C THR A 261 23.28 -2.70 9.83
N LEU A 262 22.81 -3.92 9.51
CA LEU A 262 23.67 -4.99 9.02
C LEU A 262 23.58 -5.18 7.51
N GLY A 263 24.70 -5.58 6.89
CA GLY A 263 24.86 -5.79 5.45
C GLY A 263 24.36 -7.12 4.88
N SER A 264 24.38 -8.18 5.68
CA SER A 264 24.07 -9.55 5.23
C SER A 264 23.55 -10.40 6.38
N TRP A 265 22.69 -11.37 6.05
CA TRP A 265 22.05 -12.33 6.95
C TRP A 265 21.56 -13.57 6.19
N GLU A 266 22.43 -14.12 5.32
CA GLU A 266 22.13 -15.20 4.36
C GLU A 266 21.36 -16.38 4.97
N GLU A 267 21.88 -17.00 6.04
CA GLU A 267 21.27 -18.17 6.68
C GLU A 267 19.88 -17.87 7.26
N GLY A 268 19.71 -16.69 7.86
CA GLY A 268 18.43 -16.27 8.38
C GLY A 268 17.42 -16.00 7.27
N ALA A 269 17.85 -15.31 6.21
CA ALA A 269 17.02 -15.02 5.04
C ALA A 269 16.56 -16.31 4.33
N TYR A 270 17.41 -17.34 4.25
CA TYR A 270 17.02 -18.66 3.75
C TYR A 270 15.89 -19.28 4.57
N LYS A 271 16.02 -19.30 5.91
CA LYS A 271 15.04 -19.91 6.83
C LYS A 271 13.64 -19.30 6.75
N ILE A 272 13.56 -18.01 6.43
CA ILE A 272 12.28 -17.28 6.35
C ILE A 272 11.76 -17.12 4.92
N SER A 273 12.31 -17.87 3.97
CA SER A 273 12.01 -17.73 2.55
C SER A 273 10.70 -18.38 2.10
N GLY A 274 10.20 -17.96 0.93
CA GLY A 274 9.03 -18.57 0.30
C GLY A 274 9.25 -20.03 -0.10
N GLN A 275 10.51 -20.43 -0.33
CA GLN A 275 10.91 -21.81 -0.55
C GLN A 275 10.71 -22.64 0.72
N MET A 276 11.19 -22.15 1.87
CA MET A 276 10.96 -22.79 3.17
C MET A 276 9.47 -22.83 3.53
N LEU A 277 8.72 -21.76 3.23
CA LEU A 277 7.27 -21.74 3.41
C LEU A 277 6.59 -22.87 2.63
N ALA A 278 6.96 -23.05 1.36
CA ALA A 278 6.40 -24.08 0.49
C ALA A 278 6.68 -25.51 0.96
N GLU A 279 7.83 -25.74 1.59
CA GLU A 279 8.24 -27.06 2.11
C GLU A 279 7.64 -27.40 3.47
N THR A 280 7.14 -26.41 4.22
CA THR A 280 6.74 -26.58 5.63
C THR A 280 5.26 -26.34 5.87
N VAL A 281 4.82 -25.07 5.86
CA VAL A 281 3.51 -24.64 6.38
C VAL A 281 2.55 -24.15 5.30
N GLN A 282 2.99 -24.06 4.04
CA GLN A 282 2.10 -23.67 2.94
C GLN A 282 1.03 -24.73 2.67
N THR A 283 -0.23 -24.31 2.63
CA THR A 283 -1.39 -25.18 2.38
C THR A 283 -2.04 -24.96 1.03
N GLY A 284 -1.76 -23.83 0.36
CA GLY A 284 -2.46 -23.48 -0.88
C GLY A 284 -1.98 -22.19 -1.54
N HIS A 285 -2.68 -21.83 -2.61
CA HIS A 285 -2.43 -20.62 -3.39
C HIS A 285 -3.71 -20.09 -4.06
N HIS A 286 -3.82 -18.77 -4.18
CA HIS A 286 -5.01 -18.09 -4.70
C HIS A 286 -4.66 -16.91 -5.60
N ALA A 287 -5.67 -16.45 -6.34
CA ALA A 287 -5.56 -15.35 -7.27
C ALA A 287 -6.44 -14.17 -6.85
N CYS A 288 -5.99 -12.96 -7.15
CA CYS A 288 -6.89 -11.82 -7.26
C CYS A 288 -7.75 -11.96 -8.54
N HIS A 289 -8.78 -11.12 -8.67
CA HIS A 289 -9.60 -11.07 -9.88
C HIS A 289 -8.75 -10.89 -11.16
N ALA A 290 -9.09 -11.61 -12.23
CA ALA A 290 -8.43 -11.54 -13.54
C ALA A 290 -6.89 -11.73 -13.52
N CYS A 291 -6.34 -12.35 -12.46
CA CYS A 291 -4.89 -12.50 -12.28
C CYS A 291 -4.42 -13.91 -12.67
N THR A 292 -3.38 -13.97 -13.50
CA THR A 292 -2.76 -15.23 -13.94
C THR A 292 -1.47 -15.57 -13.19
N ILE A 293 -0.95 -14.64 -12.38
CA ILE A 293 0.25 -14.84 -11.56
C ILE A 293 -0.04 -15.72 -10.34
N ARG A 294 -1.19 -15.53 -9.68
CA ARG A 294 -1.58 -16.27 -8.47
C ARG A 294 -0.54 -16.19 -7.33
N CYS A 295 -0.01 -14.99 -7.09
CA CYS A 295 1.07 -14.78 -6.10
C CYS A 295 0.65 -15.00 -4.64
N GLY A 296 -0.65 -15.02 -4.35
CA GLY A 296 -1.12 -15.16 -2.98
C GLY A 296 -0.96 -16.60 -2.49
N LYS A 297 -0.30 -16.76 -1.35
CA LYS A 297 -0.11 -18.05 -0.69
C LYS A 297 -1.01 -18.17 0.52
N GLU A 298 -1.27 -19.42 0.91
CA GLU A 298 -2.00 -19.77 2.13
C GLU A 298 -1.07 -20.59 3.03
N ALA A 299 -1.08 -20.31 4.32
CA ALA A 299 -0.25 -21.01 5.29
C ALA A 299 -1.07 -21.39 6.53
N GLN A 300 -0.71 -22.53 7.12
CA GLN A 300 -1.23 -22.94 8.41
C GLN A 300 -0.47 -22.24 9.54
N VAL A 301 -1.20 -21.68 10.50
CA VAL A 301 -0.64 -21.14 11.73
C VAL A 301 -0.34 -22.30 12.68
N THR A 302 0.91 -22.46 13.09
CA THR A 302 1.37 -23.59 13.93
C THR A 302 1.62 -23.23 15.40
N VAL A 303 1.68 -21.92 15.70
CA VAL A 303 1.99 -21.34 17.02
C VAL A 303 1.04 -20.19 17.36
N GLY A 304 0.99 -19.82 18.64
CA GLY A 304 0.15 -18.71 19.11
C GLY A 304 -1.34 -19.04 19.24
N PRO A 305 -2.17 -18.01 19.51
CA PRO A 305 -3.58 -18.20 19.89
C PRO A 305 -4.47 -18.77 18.78
N TYR A 306 -4.05 -18.64 17.52
CA TYR A 306 -4.80 -19.11 16.35
C TYR A 306 -4.18 -20.36 15.71
N LYS A 307 -3.41 -21.13 16.48
CA LYS A 307 -2.85 -22.41 16.02
C LYS A 307 -3.92 -23.31 15.39
N GLY A 308 -3.64 -23.81 14.20
CA GLY A 308 -4.53 -24.62 13.37
C GLY A 308 -5.32 -23.83 12.33
N ALA A 309 -5.39 -22.50 12.44
CA ALA A 309 -6.00 -21.66 11.42
C ALA A 309 -5.22 -21.70 10.09
N ILE A 310 -5.93 -21.52 8.99
CA ILE A 310 -5.34 -21.34 7.67
C ILE A 310 -5.72 -19.94 7.19
N GLY A 311 -4.72 -19.16 6.78
CA GLY A 311 -4.90 -17.78 6.35
C GLY A 311 -3.96 -17.43 5.20
N HIS A 312 -4.02 -16.16 4.78
CA HIS A 312 -3.06 -15.62 3.83
C HIS A 312 -1.65 -15.73 4.42
N ALA A 313 -0.68 -16.28 3.67
CA ALA A 313 0.70 -16.37 4.11
C ALA A 313 1.39 -14.98 4.09
N PRO A 314 2.50 -14.77 4.82
CA PRO A 314 3.23 -13.52 4.76
C PRO A 314 3.74 -13.21 3.34
N GLU A 315 3.55 -11.96 2.92
CA GLU A 315 4.24 -11.39 1.76
C GLU A 315 5.68 -11.01 2.16
N TYR A 316 6.57 -10.75 1.19
CA TYR A 316 7.97 -10.35 1.38
C TYR A 316 8.15 -9.30 2.50
N GLU A 317 7.38 -8.22 2.39
CA GLU A 317 7.41 -7.10 3.33
C GLU A 317 7.14 -7.53 4.77
N THR A 318 6.17 -8.43 4.98
CA THR A 318 5.87 -8.98 6.30
C THR A 318 6.98 -9.90 6.79
N GLY A 319 7.52 -10.74 5.90
CA GLY A 319 8.64 -11.63 6.20
C GLY A 319 9.90 -10.88 6.64
N ALA A 320 10.25 -9.80 5.93
CA ALA A 320 11.37 -8.95 6.31
C ALA A 320 11.09 -8.16 7.61
N ALA A 321 9.89 -7.58 7.76
CA ALA A 321 9.53 -6.76 8.92
C ALA A 321 9.54 -7.52 10.25
N PHE A 322 9.04 -8.77 10.28
CA PHE A 322 9.06 -9.63 11.46
C PHE A 322 10.19 -10.66 11.46
N GLY A 323 11.05 -10.63 10.45
CA GLY A 323 12.18 -11.52 10.28
C GLY A 323 13.50 -10.77 10.35
N SER A 324 14.10 -10.49 9.20
CA SER A 324 15.43 -9.88 9.07
C SER A 324 15.57 -8.55 9.81
N LEU A 325 14.52 -7.72 9.81
CA LEU A 325 14.55 -6.41 10.45
C LEU A 325 14.76 -6.51 11.97
N ILE A 326 14.28 -7.58 12.59
CA ILE A 326 14.41 -7.85 14.03
C ILE A 326 15.29 -9.06 14.36
N LEU A 327 15.93 -9.68 13.36
CA LEU A 327 16.76 -10.90 13.46
C LEU A 327 16.01 -12.16 13.94
N ASN A 328 14.72 -12.28 13.63
CA ASN A 328 13.93 -13.47 13.91
C ASN A 328 13.94 -14.40 12.69
N ASP A 329 14.58 -15.57 12.80
CA ASP A 329 14.66 -16.58 11.74
C ASP A 329 13.58 -17.67 11.83
N ASP A 330 12.56 -17.45 12.67
CA ASP A 330 11.47 -18.40 12.90
C ASP A 330 10.27 -18.11 12.00
N LEU A 331 10.18 -18.85 10.90
CA LEU A 331 9.11 -18.70 9.91
C LEU A 331 7.71 -18.96 10.49
N GLU A 332 7.58 -19.88 11.45
CA GLU A 332 6.29 -20.19 12.08
C GLU A 332 5.77 -19.01 12.90
N ILE A 333 6.67 -18.33 13.63
CA ILE A 333 6.35 -17.09 14.35
C ILE A 333 5.98 -15.97 13.37
N ILE A 334 6.69 -15.82 12.26
CA ILE A 334 6.38 -14.81 11.24
C ILE A 334 4.98 -15.04 10.64
N VAL A 335 4.63 -16.30 10.35
CA VAL A 335 3.29 -16.68 9.88
C VAL A 335 2.22 -16.32 10.93
N ALA A 336 2.47 -16.60 12.21
CA ALA A 336 1.56 -16.23 13.29
C ALA A 336 1.42 -14.70 13.46
N CYS A 337 2.51 -13.94 13.33
CA CYS A 337 2.48 -12.47 13.36
C CYS A 337 1.65 -11.90 12.20
N ASN A 338 1.82 -12.47 11.01
CA ASN A 338 1.05 -12.10 9.83
C ASN A 338 -0.45 -12.38 10.02
N ASP A 339 -0.82 -13.56 10.51
CA ASP A 339 -2.22 -13.90 10.80
C ASP A 339 -2.83 -12.95 11.84
N LEU A 340 -2.09 -12.65 12.91
CA LEU A 340 -2.52 -11.74 13.96
C LEU A 340 -2.76 -10.32 13.43
N CYS A 341 -1.83 -9.79 12.62
CA CYS A 341 -2.00 -8.50 11.94
C CYS A 341 -3.21 -8.50 10.99
N ASN A 342 -3.47 -9.59 10.28
CA ASN A 342 -4.63 -9.70 9.39
C ASN A 342 -5.95 -9.76 10.17
N ARG A 343 -5.98 -10.44 11.31
CA ARG A 343 -7.15 -10.53 12.20
C ARG A 343 -7.45 -9.22 12.92
N TYR A 344 -6.43 -8.58 13.45
CA TYR A 344 -6.57 -7.32 14.18
C TYR A 344 -6.64 -6.10 13.26
N GLY A 345 -6.25 -6.25 11.99
CA GLY A 345 -6.26 -5.21 10.98
C GLY A 345 -5.13 -4.19 11.20
N MET A 346 -3.88 -4.62 11.08
CA MET A 346 -2.68 -3.79 11.26
C MET A 346 -1.70 -3.89 10.09
N ASP A 347 -1.01 -2.78 9.81
CA ASP A 347 0.08 -2.71 8.84
C ASP A 347 1.31 -3.46 9.36
N THR A 348 1.70 -4.54 8.68
CA THR A 348 2.84 -5.37 9.08
C THR A 348 4.18 -4.65 8.96
N ILE A 349 4.34 -3.77 7.96
CA ILE A 349 5.57 -3.01 7.74
C ILE A 349 5.78 -2.02 8.89
N GLU A 350 4.74 -1.26 9.20
CA GLU A 350 4.80 -0.25 10.25
C GLU A 350 4.90 -0.89 11.64
N ALA A 351 4.19 -2.01 11.86
CA ALA A 351 4.29 -2.76 13.11
C ALA A 351 5.71 -3.28 13.35
N GLY A 352 6.28 -4.02 12.39
CA GLY A 352 7.64 -4.55 12.50
C GLY A 352 8.70 -3.46 12.62
N SER A 353 8.56 -2.36 11.88
CA SER A 353 9.48 -1.21 11.97
C SER A 353 9.44 -0.50 13.33
N THR A 354 8.24 -0.32 13.88
CA THR A 354 8.07 0.30 15.20
C THR A 354 8.64 -0.60 16.30
N ILE A 355 8.46 -1.92 16.18
CA ILE A 355 9.03 -2.91 17.10
C ILE A 355 10.56 -2.95 16.99
N ALA A 356 11.12 -2.94 15.77
CA ALA A 356 12.56 -2.90 15.56
C ALA A 356 13.21 -1.65 16.19
N MET A 357 12.57 -0.49 16.04
CA MET A 357 12.97 0.74 16.71
C MET A 357 12.89 0.60 18.24
N ALA A 358 11.82 -0.01 18.77
CA ALA A 358 11.67 -0.23 20.22
C ALA A 358 12.72 -1.20 20.79
N ILE A 359 13.08 -2.27 20.07
CA ILE A 359 14.17 -3.18 20.44
C ILE A 359 15.49 -2.41 20.51
N GLU A 360 15.80 -1.56 19.53
CA GLU A 360 17.02 -0.75 19.55
C GLU A 360 17.00 0.29 20.68
N ALA A 361 15.84 0.90 20.97
CA ALA A 361 15.67 1.83 22.09
C ALA A 361 15.90 1.12 23.44
N TYR A 362 15.41 -0.11 23.58
CA TYR A 362 15.63 -0.94 24.77
C TYR A 362 17.11 -1.34 24.91
N GLU A 363 17.76 -1.81 23.84
CA GLU A 363 19.20 -2.13 23.80
C GLU A 363 20.06 -0.92 24.23
N LYS A 364 19.64 0.30 23.89
CA LYS A 364 20.31 1.55 24.25
C LYS A 364 19.89 2.13 25.61
N GLY A 365 19.00 1.46 26.35
CA GLY A 365 18.52 1.89 27.65
C GLY A 365 17.57 3.10 27.64
N LEU A 366 16.98 3.44 26.48
CA LEU A 366 15.94 4.46 26.36
C LEU A 366 14.55 3.92 26.74
N LEU A 367 14.36 2.61 26.63
CA LEU A 367 13.24 1.88 27.22
C LEU A 367 13.78 0.93 28.29
N THR A 368 13.03 0.76 29.37
CA THR A 368 13.38 -0.11 30.50
C THR A 368 12.33 -1.20 30.70
N ASP A 369 12.63 -2.20 31.54
CA ASP A 369 11.67 -3.24 31.96
C ASP A 369 10.33 -2.66 32.46
N ARG A 370 10.37 -1.47 33.05
CA ARG A 370 9.16 -0.79 33.53
C ARG A 370 8.30 -0.30 32.36
N ASP A 371 8.92 0.23 31.32
CA ASP A 371 8.23 0.77 30.14
C ASP A 371 7.65 -0.34 29.26
N THR A 372 8.32 -1.50 29.25
CA THR A 372 7.92 -2.70 28.50
C THR A 372 7.03 -3.65 29.30
N GLU A 373 6.66 -3.29 30.53
CA GLU A 373 5.84 -4.10 31.43
C GLU A 373 6.44 -5.50 31.67
N GLY A 374 7.78 -5.58 31.73
CA GLY A 374 8.55 -6.80 31.94
C GLY A 374 8.81 -7.64 30.68
N ILE A 375 8.38 -7.18 29.50
CA ILE A 375 8.72 -7.85 28.23
C ILE A 375 10.14 -7.47 27.83
N GLU A 376 11.03 -8.44 27.70
CA GLU A 376 12.40 -8.23 27.26
C GLU A 376 12.43 -8.00 25.74
N LEU A 377 12.61 -6.75 25.30
CA LEU A 377 12.72 -6.40 23.88
C LEU A 377 14.15 -6.68 23.38
N LYS A 378 14.35 -7.82 22.73
CA LYS A 378 15.66 -8.24 22.20
C LYS A 378 15.60 -8.64 20.73
N TRP A 379 16.74 -8.50 20.05
CA TRP A 379 16.92 -9.03 18.70
C TRP A 379 16.71 -10.55 18.69
N GLY A 380 15.98 -11.05 17.70
CA GLY A 380 15.58 -12.46 17.60
C GLY A 380 14.44 -12.86 18.55
N MET A 381 13.67 -11.90 19.07
CA MET A 381 12.47 -12.21 19.84
C MET A 381 11.45 -13.02 19.01
N LYS A 382 10.77 -13.95 19.67
CA LYS A 382 9.86 -14.93 19.07
C LYS A 382 8.44 -14.81 19.61
N GLU A 383 8.01 -15.66 20.54
CA GLU A 383 6.61 -15.74 20.99
C GLU A 383 6.11 -14.44 21.64
N ASP A 384 6.98 -13.72 22.36
CA ASP A 384 6.64 -12.42 22.97
C ASP A 384 6.22 -11.38 21.92
N LEU A 385 6.60 -11.56 20.65
CA LEU A 385 6.20 -10.70 19.55
C LEU A 385 4.67 -10.69 19.35
N LEU A 386 4.03 -11.85 19.56
CA LEU A 386 2.58 -11.98 19.47
C LEU A 386 1.87 -11.18 20.57
N VAL A 387 2.44 -11.15 21.78
CA VAL A 387 1.93 -10.37 22.90
C VAL A 387 2.07 -8.87 22.64
N VAL A 388 3.21 -8.43 22.08
CA VAL A 388 3.43 -7.03 21.72
C VAL A 388 2.43 -6.58 20.65
N LEU A 389 2.21 -7.39 19.60
CA LEU A 389 1.23 -7.10 18.55
C LEU A 389 -0.21 -7.02 19.09
N GLU A 390 -0.60 -7.90 20.00
CA GLU A 390 -1.90 -7.82 20.67
C GLU A 390 -2.04 -6.54 21.50
N LYS A 391 -1.02 -6.17 22.26
CA LYS A 391 -0.99 -4.90 23.02
C LYS A 391 -1.11 -3.68 22.09
N MET A 392 -0.44 -3.71 20.93
CA MET A 392 -0.53 -2.67 19.90
C MET A 392 -1.96 -2.53 19.36
N ALA A 393 -2.60 -3.63 18.97
CA ALA A 393 -3.98 -3.62 18.46
C ALA A 393 -5.00 -3.08 19.47
N ASN A 394 -4.76 -3.32 20.76
CA ASN A 394 -5.64 -2.87 21.84
C ASN A 394 -5.48 -1.38 22.18
N ASN A 395 -4.29 -0.80 21.96
CA ASN A 395 -3.98 0.63 22.13
C ASN A 395 -4.52 1.23 23.44
N LYS A 396 -4.23 0.59 24.58
CA LYS A 396 -4.73 1.02 25.89
C LYS A 396 -3.74 1.88 26.64
N VAL A 397 -2.67 1.28 27.16
CA VAL A 397 -1.63 1.92 27.98
C VAL A 397 -0.27 1.26 27.72
N GLY A 398 0.79 1.80 28.31
CA GLY A 398 2.13 1.21 28.28
C GLY A 398 2.69 1.05 26.86
N LEU A 399 3.47 -0.02 26.67
CA LEU A 399 4.14 -0.35 25.42
C LEU A 399 3.18 -0.43 24.23
N GLY A 400 2.01 -1.05 24.40
CA GLY A 400 1.01 -1.18 23.34
C GLY A 400 0.53 0.17 22.81
N ARG A 401 0.22 1.12 23.71
CA ARG A 401 -0.22 2.48 23.34
C ARG A 401 0.88 3.26 22.63
N LEU A 402 2.11 3.15 23.12
CA LEU A 402 3.28 3.80 22.54
C LEU A 402 3.50 3.34 21.09
N LEU A 403 3.60 2.02 20.88
CA LEU A 403 3.89 1.45 19.56
C LEU A 403 2.73 1.58 18.58
N ALA A 404 1.48 1.64 19.06
CA ALA A 404 0.29 1.87 18.23
C ALA A 404 0.29 3.23 17.49
N GLN A 405 1.17 4.17 17.84
CA GLN A 405 1.27 5.49 17.20
C GLN A 405 2.08 5.48 15.88
N GLY A 406 2.76 4.37 15.56
CA GLY A 406 3.70 4.25 14.44
C GLY A 406 5.10 4.76 14.76
N VAL A 407 6.07 4.42 13.90
CA VAL A 407 7.50 4.50 14.25
C VAL A 407 7.95 5.91 14.62
N LYS A 408 7.49 6.93 13.89
CA LYS A 408 7.86 8.32 14.13
C LYS A 408 7.39 8.81 15.50
N ARG A 409 6.09 8.69 15.76
CA ARG A 409 5.50 9.24 16.99
C ARG A 409 5.97 8.47 18.23
N ALA A 410 6.15 7.15 18.10
CA ALA A 410 6.72 6.35 19.17
C ALA A 410 8.15 6.78 19.49
N ALA A 411 9.00 6.99 18.48
CA ALA A 411 10.37 7.47 18.69
C ALA A 411 10.42 8.89 19.26
N ASP A 412 9.56 9.80 18.80
CA ASP A 412 9.43 11.15 19.34
C ASP A 412 9.03 11.12 20.83
N GLU A 413 8.12 10.22 21.22
CA GLU A 413 7.67 10.06 22.61
C GLU A 413 8.73 9.41 23.51
N ILE A 414 9.48 8.43 23.02
CA ILE A 414 10.64 7.84 23.72
C ILE A 414 11.71 8.92 23.97
N GLY A 415 11.93 9.79 22.98
CA GLY A 415 12.89 10.89 23.06
C GLY A 415 14.35 10.43 23.03
N GLY A 416 15.25 11.30 23.49
CA GLY A 416 16.70 11.08 23.39
C GLY A 416 17.14 10.93 21.94
N ILE A 417 17.93 9.89 21.66
CA ILE A 417 18.43 9.58 20.31
C ILE A 417 17.50 8.66 19.51
N ALA A 418 16.32 8.29 20.03
CA ALA A 418 15.39 7.40 19.33
C ALA A 418 14.99 7.87 17.92
N PRO A 419 14.73 9.19 17.68
CA PRO A 419 14.44 9.68 16.34
C PRO A 419 15.56 9.44 15.31
N GLU A 420 16.82 9.26 15.72
CA GLU A 420 17.94 9.03 14.78
C GLU A 420 17.92 7.63 14.16
N PHE A 421 17.28 6.67 14.82
CA PHE A 421 17.14 5.30 14.35
C PHE A 421 15.69 4.88 14.07
N ALA A 422 14.78 5.85 14.04
CA ALA A 422 13.42 5.70 13.53
C ALA A 422 13.42 5.83 11.99
N ILE A 423 13.33 4.70 11.29
CA ILE A 423 13.51 4.68 9.84
C ILE A 423 12.17 4.96 9.12
N HIS A 424 11.91 6.25 8.88
CA HIS A 424 10.68 6.71 8.22
C HIS A 424 10.91 7.91 7.30
N THR A 425 9.99 8.13 6.36
CA THR A 425 9.84 9.41 5.66
C THR A 425 8.42 9.94 5.84
N LYS A 426 8.30 11.21 6.21
CA LYS A 426 7.01 11.89 6.51
C LYS A 426 6.14 11.15 7.53
N GLY A 427 6.77 10.41 8.44
CA GLY A 427 6.11 9.67 9.51
C GLY A 427 5.63 8.25 9.18
N GLN A 428 5.79 7.80 7.94
CA GLN A 428 5.53 6.42 7.56
C GLN A 428 6.85 5.65 7.43
N ALA A 429 6.95 4.50 8.09
CA ALA A 429 8.13 3.64 8.06
C ALA A 429 8.48 3.27 6.61
N LEU A 430 9.78 3.21 6.29
CA LEU A 430 10.20 2.74 4.96
C LEU A 430 9.73 1.30 4.76
N ALA A 431 9.40 0.97 3.52
CA ALA A 431 9.16 -0.42 3.14
C ALA A 431 10.49 -1.16 2.99
N MET A 432 10.49 -2.48 2.96
CA MET A 432 11.66 -3.33 3.23
C MET A 432 12.65 -3.41 2.06
N HIS A 433 13.05 -2.29 1.48
CA HIS A 433 14.02 -2.19 0.39
C HIS A 433 15.03 -1.07 0.72
N ASP A 434 16.32 -1.38 0.69
CA ASP A 434 17.41 -0.49 1.07
C ASP A 434 17.85 0.41 -0.08
N PRO A 435 17.66 1.74 0.01
CA PRO A 435 18.04 2.66 -1.05
C PRO A 435 19.56 2.74 -1.26
N ARG A 436 20.38 2.13 -0.39
CA ARG A 436 21.83 1.95 -0.60
C ARG A 436 22.12 0.90 -1.68
N ALA A 437 21.23 -0.08 -1.88
CA ALA A 437 21.35 -1.05 -2.96
C ALA A 437 20.89 -0.48 -4.31
N TYR A 438 19.76 0.23 -4.33
CA TYR A 438 19.16 0.79 -5.55
C TYR A 438 18.83 2.27 -5.41
N THR A 439 19.66 3.13 -5.99
CA THR A 439 19.58 4.57 -5.70
C THR A 439 18.37 5.28 -6.33
N THR A 440 17.63 4.68 -7.26
CA THR A 440 16.32 5.25 -7.66
C THR A 440 15.32 5.29 -6.50
N MET A 441 15.47 4.41 -5.51
CA MET A 441 14.62 4.40 -4.31
C MET A 441 14.90 5.61 -3.41
N VAL A 442 16.04 6.30 -3.57
CA VAL A 442 16.33 7.56 -2.86
C VAL A 442 15.32 8.63 -3.24
N ALA A 443 15.09 8.80 -4.54
CA ALA A 443 14.10 9.74 -5.08
C ALA A 443 12.68 9.38 -4.60
N ASP A 444 12.35 8.09 -4.62
CA ASP A 444 11.05 7.59 -4.18
C ASP A 444 10.82 7.86 -2.70
N TYR A 445 11.63 7.27 -1.81
CA TYR A 445 11.41 7.40 -0.37
C TYR A 445 11.47 8.84 0.11
N ALA A 446 12.31 9.70 -0.50
CA ALA A 446 12.34 11.11 -0.17
C ALA A 446 11.05 11.82 -0.59
N THR A 447 10.53 11.60 -1.82
CA THR A 447 9.46 12.45 -2.39
C THR A 447 8.07 11.80 -2.49
N CYS A 448 7.95 10.52 -2.16
CA CYS A 448 6.71 9.75 -2.23
C CYS A 448 5.57 10.45 -1.47
N ASN A 449 4.41 10.54 -2.10
CA ASN A 449 3.34 11.41 -1.62
C ASN A 449 2.70 10.92 -0.32
N ARG A 450 2.79 9.62 -0.02
CA ARG A 450 2.22 9.04 1.21
C ARG A 450 3.23 8.77 2.33
N GLY A 451 4.52 9.05 2.10
CA GLY A 451 5.62 8.77 3.02
C GLY A 451 6.49 7.59 2.55
N GLY A 452 7.21 6.93 3.48
CA GLY A 452 8.17 5.86 3.17
C GLY A 452 7.56 4.61 2.50
N CYS A 453 7.35 4.65 1.19
CA CYS A 453 6.69 3.58 0.45
C CYS A 453 7.43 3.26 -0.84
N HIS A 454 7.64 1.96 -1.11
CA HIS A 454 8.36 1.48 -2.29
C HIS A 454 7.50 1.39 -3.57
N LEU A 455 6.18 1.26 -3.42
CA LEU A 455 5.27 1.01 -4.54
C LEU A 455 5.16 2.22 -5.47
N GLU A 456 5.56 3.42 -5.05
CA GLU A 456 5.51 4.58 -5.94
C GLU A 456 6.58 4.48 -7.02
N CYS A 457 7.76 3.86 -6.81
CA CYS A 457 8.77 3.70 -7.86
C CYS A 457 8.98 2.24 -8.31
N LEU A 458 9.16 1.28 -7.39
CA LEU A 458 9.62 -0.09 -7.66
C LEU A 458 10.96 -0.15 -8.42
N GLY A 459 11.86 0.78 -8.10
CA GLY A 459 13.15 0.95 -8.75
C GLY A 459 14.03 -0.30 -8.74
N TYR A 460 14.01 -1.06 -7.64
CA TYR A 460 14.78 -2.30 -7.46
C TYR A 460 14.42 -3.39 -8.47
N PHE A 461 13.15 -3.55 -8.86
CA PHE A 461 12.79 -4.48 -9.95
C PHE A 461 13.38 -4.04 -11.29
N SER A 462 13.52 -2.73 -11.49
CA SER A 462 13.96 -2.18 -12.77
C SER A 462 15.49 -2.18 -12.89
N GLU A 463 16.18 -1.74 -11.84
CA GLU A 463 17.63 -1.76 -11.73
C GLU A 463 18.19 -3.19 -11.61
N GLY A 464 17.49 -4.09 -10.92
CA GLY A 464 17.79 -5.53 -10.88
C GLY A 464 17.48 -6.27 -12.19
N GLY A 465 16.93 -5.57 -13.21
CA GLY A 465 16.74 -6.11 -14.56
C GLY A 465 15.44 -6.87 -14.80
N ALA A 466 14.63 -7.13 -13.78
CA ALA A 466 13.34 -7.81 -13.89
C ALA A 466 12.27 -6.98 -14.65
N TYR A 467 12.42 -5.65 -14.64
CA TYR A 467 11.61 -4.72 -15.44
C TYR A 467 12.52 -3.80 -16.28
N PRO A 468 12.68 -4.05 -17.58
CA PRO A 468 13.62 -3.29 -18.40
C PRO A 468 13.32 -1.78 -18.42
N ALA A 469 14.34 -0.94 -18.21
CA ALA A 469 14.20 0.52 -18.17
C ALA A 469 13.51 1.12 -19.42
N LYS A 470 13.71 0.49 -20.58
CA LYS A 470 13.06 0.87 -21.85
C LYS A 470 11.53 0.78 -21.81
N CYS A 471 10.95 0.01 -20.89
CA CYS A 471 9.49 -0.10 -20.73
C CYS A 471 8.85 1.23 -20.27
N VAL A 472 9.63 2.11 -19.64
CA VAL A 472 9.24 3.49 -19.30
C VAL A 472 9.96 4.53 -20.17
N GLY A 473 10.43 4.12 -21.35
CA GLY A 473 11.10 5.00 -22.31
C GLY A 473 12.48 5.49 -21.87
N PHE A 474 13.10 4.86 -20.86
CA PHE A 474 14.43 5.23 -20.39
C PHE A 474 15.52 4.41 -21.07
N THR A 475 16.46 5.08 -21.74
CA THR A 475 17.51 4.45 -22.56
C THR A 475 18.93 4.94 -22.24
N LYS A 476 19.06 5.86 -21.28
CA LYS A 476 20.37 6.41 -20.88
C LYS A 476 21.13 5.41 -20.00
N PRO A 477 22.47 5.43 -20.02
CA PRO A 477 23.26 4.63 -19.10
C PRO A 477 23.06 5.09 -17.65
N TYR A 478 23.18 4.16 -16.72
CA TYR A 478 23.12 4.40 -15.28
C TYR A 478 23.93 3.34 -14.54
N ASP A 479 24.37 3.68 -13.33
CA ASP A 479 25.02 2.78 -12.37
C ASP A 479 24.05 2.56 -11.20
N PRO A 480 23.75 1.32 -10.78
CA PRO A 480 22.93 1.01 -9.59
C PRO A 480 23.25 1.87 -8.36
N HIS A 481 24.54 2.10 -8.06
CA HIS A 481 24.98 2.88 -6.89
C HIS A 481 25.31 4.35 -7.22
N GLY A 482 25.26 4.74 -8.49
CA GLY A 482 25.56 6.09 -8.96
C GLY A 482 24.37 7.06 -8.84
N TYR A 483 24.55 8.27 -9.37
CA TYR A 483 23.51 9.32 -9.43
C TYR A 483 23.15 9.77 -10.83
N GLU A 484 24.00 9.50 -11.83
CA GLU A 484 23.80 9.98 -13.19
C GLU A 484 22.52 9.41 -13.78
N ASN A 485 21.67 10.30 -14.31
CA ASN A 485 20.36 9.98 -14.90
C ASN A 485 19.33 9.32 -13.95
N LYS A 486 19.67 9.09 -12.67
CA LYS A 486 18.80 8.39 -11.70
C LYS A 486 17.51 9.12 -11.41
N ALA A 487 17.57 10.44 -11.29
CA ALA A 487 16.39 11.24 -11.02
C ALA A 487 15.35 11.13 -12.14
N GLU A 488 15.77 11.26 -13.40
CA GLU A 488 14.89 11.06 -14.55
C GLU A 488 14.30 9.64 -14.55
N TYR A 489 15.13 8.63 -14.33
CA TYR A 489 14.69 7.24 -14.32
C TYR A 489 13.63 6.98 -13.24
N ALA A 490 13.91 7.41 -12.01
CA ALA A 490 12.99 7.31 -10.89
C ALA A 490 11.67 8.06 -11.19
N VAL A 491 11.71 9.28 -11.71
CA VAL A 491 10.49 10.06 -12.01
C VAL A 491 9.62 9.35 -13.07
N ARG A 492 10.22 8.77 -14.11
CA ARG A 492 9.48 8.01 -15.13
C ARG A 492 8.79 6.78 -14.53
N LEU A 493 9.51 6.02 -13.70
CA LEU A 493 8.92 4.91 -12.94
C LEU A 493 7.80 5.40 -12.03
N MET A 494 8.02 6.48 -11.27
CA MET A 494 7.05 7.03 -10.32
C MET A 494 5.75 7.47 -10.97
N ASN A 495 5.86 8.15 -12.11
CA ASN A 495 4.71 8.58 -12.88
C ASN A 495 3.95 7.36 -13.41
N PHE A 496 4.65 6.37 -13.97
CA PHE A 496 3.98 5.19 -14.52
C PHE A 496 3.36 4.29 -13.44
N MET A 497 4.02 4.03 -12.32
CA MET A 497 3.45 3.25 -11.21
C MET A 497 2.22 3.91 -10.58
N THR A 498 2.11 5.23 -10.67
CA THR A 498 0.89 5.95 -10.26
C THR A 498 -0.29 5.63 -11.18
N VAL A 499 -0.06 5.41 -12.48
CA VAL A 499 -1.10 5.01 -13.45
C VAL A 499 -1.72 3.66 -13.07
N PHE A 500 -0.94 2.71 -12.58
CA PHE A 500 -1.45 1.38 -12.19
C PHE A 500 -2.57 1.49 -11.16
N ASN A 501 -2.40 2.36 -10.16
CA ASN A 501 -3.39 2.57 -9.11
C ASN A 501 -4.69 3.19 -9.67
N ALA A 502 -4.57 4.07 -10.66
CA ALA A 502 -5.72 4.70 -11.32
C ALA A 502 -6.43 3.75 -12.31
N LEU A 503 -5.70 2.86 -12.96
CA LEU A 503 -6.25 1.84 -13.86
C LEU A 503 -6.80 0.62 -13.12
N GLY A 504 -6.35 0.37 -11.88
CA GLY A 504 -6.74 -0.82 -11.12
C GLY A 504 -5.88 -2.04 -11.42
N LEU A 505 -4.69 -1.82 -11.95
CA LEU A 505 -3.76 -2.88 -12.36
C LEU A 505 -2.83 -3.24 -11.20
N CYS A 506 -2.57 -4.54 -11.02
CA CYS A 506 -1.54 -5.01 -10.11
C CYS A 506 -0.15 -4.62 -10.63
N LYS A 507 0.73 -4.07 -9.78
CA LYS A 507 2.08 -3.65 -10.19
C LYS A 507 2.98 -4.80 -10.62
N PHE A 508 2.74 -6.02 -10.15
CA PHE A 508 3.50 -7.20 -10.60
C PHE A 508 3.32 -7.54 -12.09
N ILE A 509 2.31 -6.97 -12.76
CA ILE A 509 2.25 -7.12 -14.22
C ILE A 509 3.39 -6.39 -14.93
N MET A 510 4.18 -5.56 -14.24
CA MET A 510 5.44 -5.03 -14.78
C MET A 510 6.38 -6.15 -15.25
N LEU A 511 6.33 -7.34 -14.64
CA LEU A 511 7.12 -8.50 -15.09
C LEU A 511 6.69 -9.01 -16.46
N GLY A 512 5.48 -8.65 -16.93
CA GLY A 512 5.04 -8.84 -18.31
C GLY A 512 5.57 -7.77 -19.28
N HIS A 513 6.45 -6.88 -18.81
CA HIS A 513 7.06 -5.77 -19.56
C HIS A 513 6.06 -4.76 -20.13
N ILE A 514 4.97 -4.50 -19.40
CA ILE A 514 3.97 -3.49 -19.75
C ILE A 514 4.64 -2.12 -20.02
N THR A 515 4.14 -1.40 -21.02
CA THR A 515 4.57 -0.03 -21.34
C THR A 515 3.38 0.93 -21.32
N PRO A 516 3.60 2.26 -21.31
CA PRO A 516 2.52 3.24 -21.46
C PRO A 516 1.66 3.01 -22.72
N GLU A 517 2.26 2.54 -23.81
CA GLU A 517 1.54 2.23 -25.06
C GLU A 517 0.64 1.00 -24.91
N MET A 518 1.09 -0.05 -24.21
CA MET A 518 0.23 -1.20 -23.93
C MET A 518 -0.93 -0.82 -23.01
N ALA A 519 -0.68 0.06 -22.04
CA ALA A 519 -1.72 0.58 -21.15
C ALA A 519 -2.76 1.41 -21.94
N SER A 520 -2.34 2.27 -22.88
CA SER A 520 -3.26 3.04 -23.71
C SER A 520 -4.15 2.14 -24.58
N GLN A 521 -3.60 1.06 -25.14
CA GLN A 521 -4.34 0.06 -25.90
C GLN A 521 -5.46 -0.60 -25.08
N TRP A 522 -5.19 -0.95 -23.82
CA TRP A 522 -6.22 -1.51 -22.93
C TRP A 522 -7.28 -0.48 -22.55
N ILE A 523 -6.88 0.76 -22.27
CA ILE A 523 -7.82 1.85 -21.99
C ILE A 523 -8.75 2.05 -23.19
N ASN A 524 -8.19 2.22 -24.39
CA ASN A 524 -8.95 2.46 -25.62
C ASN A 524 -9.90 1.30 -25.94
N ALA A 525 -9.45 0.05 -25.79
CA ALA A 525 -10.32 -1.11 -25.97
C ALA A 525 -11.46 -1.18 -24.94
N ALA A 526 -11.22 -0.73 -23.70
CA ALA A 526 -12.26 -0.71 -22.67
C ALA A 526 -13.24 0.45 -22.85
N THR A 527 -12.76 1.65 -23.17
CA THR A 527 -13.53 2.90 -23.07
C THR A 527 -13.93 3.52 -24.41
N GLY A 528 -13.30 3.11 -25.51
CA GLY A 528 -13.44 3.75 -26.82
C GLY A 528 -12.76 5.11 -26.91
N TRP A 529 -11.82 5.41 -26.00
CA TRP A 529 -10.97 6.59 -26.13
C TRP A 529 -9.88 6.37 -27.18
N ASP A 530 -9.19 7.46 -27.53
CA ASP A 530 -8.09 7.48 -28.49
C ASP A 530 -6.83 8.05 -27.82
N LEU A 531 -6.39 7.38 -26.74
CA LEU A 531 -5.17 7.75 -26.02
C LEU A 531 -3.94 7.10 -26.64
N THR A 532 -2.82 7.79 -26.59
CA THR A 532 -1.48 7.27 -26.91
C THR A 532 -0.70 6.94 -25.64
N GLY A 533 0.43 6.24 -25.77
CA GLY A 533 1.35 6.05 -24.63
C GLY A 533 1.81 7.36 -23.97
N LYS A 534 1.98 8.44 -24.75
CA LYS A 534 2.34 9.77 -24.22
C LYS A 534 1.24 10.37 -23.34
N ASP A 535 -0.03 10.14 -23.69
CA ASP A 535 -1.16 10.58 -22.88
C ASP A 535 -1.20 9.87 -21.53
N VAL A 536 -0.82 8.58 -21.51
CA VAL A 536 -0.69 7.78 -20.29
C VAL A 536 0.46 8.28 -19.41
N GLU A 537 1.62 8.60 -20.00
CA GLU A 537 2.74 9.20 -19.27
C GLU A 537 2.36 10.56 -18.66
N LEU A 538 1.70 11.42 -19.45
CA LEU A 538 1.20 12.71 -18.99
C LEU A 538 0.16 12.57 -17.87
N ALA A 539 -0.72 11.57 -17.96
CA ALA A 539 -1.65 11.24 -16.89
C ALA A 539 -0.90 10.85 -15.61
N GLY A 540 0.11 9.97 -15.70
CA GLY A 540 0.94 9.60 -14.55
C GLY A 540 1.58 10.79 -13.84
N ASP A 541 2.16 11.71 -14.61
CA ASP A 541 2.76 12.95 -14.09
C ASP A 541 1.72 13.86 -13.43
N ARG A 542 0.57 14.03 -14.07
CA ARG A 542 -0.58 14.77 -13.51
C ARG A 542 -1.03 14.18 -12.18
N LEU A 543 -1.17 12.85 -12.11
CA LEU A 543 -1.60 12.14 -10.92
C LEU A 543 -0.60 12.27 -9.77
N PHE A 544 0.70 12.25 -10.06
CA PHE A 544 1.72 12.47 -9.04
C PHE A 544 1.65 13.91 -8.51
N ASN A 545 1.52 14.91 -9.40
CA ASN A 545 1.57 16.31 -9.02
C ASN A 545 0.29 16.78 -8.31
N ILE A 546 -0.91 16.28 -8.61
CA ILE A 546 -2.10 16.64 -7.84
C ILE A 546 -2.01 16.16 -6.38
N LYS A 547 -1.41 14.99 -6.14
CA LYS A 547 -1.13 14.49 -4.79
C LYS A 547 -0.06 15.34 -4.11
N ARG A 548 0.97 15.77 -4.84
CA ARG A 548 1.97 16.73 -4.35
C ARG A 548 1.34 18.08 -3.99
N MET A 549 0.43 18.59 -4.81
CA MET A 549 -0.30 19.84 -4.53
C MET A 549 -1.13 19.74 -3.25
N TYR A 550 -1.79 18.60 -3.01
CA TYR A 550 -2.51 18.36 -1.76
C TYR A 550 -1.56 18.41 -0.55
N ASN A 551 -0.40 17.75 -0.64
CA ASN A 551 0.63 17.80 0.38
C ASN A 551 1.19 19.21 0.61
N ASN A 552 1.41 19.97 -0.47
CA ASN A 552 1.88 21.36 -0.37
C ASN A 552 0.88 22.25 0.36
N ARG A 553 -0.44 22.04 0.17
CA ARG A 553 -1.49 22.73 0.95
C ARG A 553 -1.40 22.40 2.45
N LEU A 554 -0.90 21.21 2.79
CA LEU A 554 -0.64 20.77 4.16
C LEU A 554 0.74 21.20 4.70
N GLY A 555 1.49 22.00 3.94
CA GLY A 555 2.78 22.53 4.35
C GLY A 555 3.97 21.59 4.10
N ILE A 556 3.76 20.47 3.42
CA ILE A 556 4.84 19.60 2.95
C ILE A 556 5.61 20.29 1.85
N SER A 557 6.92 20.30 1.96
CA SER A 557 7.82 20.90 0.97
C SER A 557 9.15 20.16 0.94
N ARG A 558 10.15 20.72 0.26
CA ARG A 558 11.51 20.19 0.22
C ARG A 558 12.08 19.84 1.60
N LYS A 559 11.68 20.57 2.67
CA LYS A 559 12.17 20.30 4.04
C LYS A 559 11.77 18.92 4.56
N ASP A 560 10.69 18.35 4.01
CA ASP A 560 10.11 17.06 4.41
C ASP A 560 10.48 15.93 3.42
N ASP A 561 11.16 16.29 2.31
CA ASP A 561 11.60 15.36 1.28
C ASP A 561 12.96 14.76 1.61
N VAL A 562 13.06 14.07 2.75
CA VAL A 562 14.31 13.59 3.34
C VAL A 562 14.40 12.07 3.38
N LEU A 563 15.63 11.55 3.47
CA LEU A 563 15.89 10.18 3.89
C LEU A 563 16.31 10.13 5.37
N PRO A 564 16.03 9.02 6.08
CA PRO A 564 16.55 8.77 7.42
C PRO A 564 18.09 8.90 7.47
N GLN A 565 18.62 9.54 8.51
CA GLN A 565 20.06 9.79 8.65
C GLN A 565 20.89 8.51 8.58
N ARG A 566 20.39 7.40 9.17
CA ARG A 566 21.01 6.07 9.08
C ARG A 566 21.34 5.67 7.65
N LEU A 567 20.42 5.91 6.71
CA LEU A 567 20.59 5.52 5.31
C LEU A 567 21.48 6.47 4.52
N LEU A 568 21.75 7.67 5.05
CA LEU A 568 22.63 8.67 4.46
C LEU A 568 24.07 8.58 4.97
N LEU A 569 24.25 8.12 6.21
CA LEU A 569 25.52 8.26 6.94
C LEU A 569 26.14 6.92 7.37
N HIS A 570 25.35 5.87 7.55
CA HIS A 570 25.86 4.60 8.06
C HIS A 570 26.06 3.61 6.91
N ASP A 571 27.32 3.29 6.63
CA ASP A 571 27.70 2.21 5.73
C ASP A 571 27.50 0.85 6.44
N ARG A 572 26.90 -0.12 5.73
CA ARG A 572 26.61 -1.47 6.22
C ARG A 572 27.87 -2.34 6.40
N GLN A 573 29.03 -1.91 5.88
CA GLN A 573 30.34 -2.57 5.96
C GLN A 573 30.45 -3.97 5.30
N THR A 574 29.33 -4.67 5.10
CA THR A 574 29.24 -6.02 4.49
C THR A 574 28.08 -6.11 3.51
N GLY A 575 27.98 -7.24 2.78
CA GLY A 575 26.95 -7.47 1.76
C GLY A 575 27.23 -6.73 0.45
N ALA A 576 26.39 -6.95 -0.56
CA ALA A 576 26.61 -6.40 -1.91
C ALA A 576 26.53 -4.86 -1.97
N ALA A 577 25.84 -4.22 -1.01
CA ALA A 577 25.75 -2.76 -0.90
C ALA A 577 26.79 -2.14 0.05
N ALA A 578 27.82 -2.89 0.47
CA ALA A 578 28.90 -2.35 1.31
C ALA A 578 29.60 -1.14 0.65
N GLY A 579 29.84 -0.08 1.41
CA GLY A 579 30.44 1.17 0.93
C GLY A 579 29.49 2.07 0.15
N SER A 580 28.27 1.62 -0.13
CA SER A 580 27.29 2.41 -0.88
C SER A 580 26.52 3.35 0.05
N LEU A 581 26.77 4.65 -0.08
CA LEU A 581 25.94 5.70 0.48
C LEU A 581 25.30 6.52 -0.66
N PRO A 582 24.00 6.80 -0.60
CA PRO A 582 23.30 7.42 -1.71
C PRO A 582 23.73 8.88 -1.90
N TYR A 583 23.88 9.28 -3.17
CA TYR A 583 24.13 10.66 -3.60
C TYR A 583 22.87 11.55 -3.49
N TYR A 584 22.27 11.56 -2.31
CA TYR A 584 20.96 12.16 -2.03
C TYR A 584 20.82 13.60 -2.55
N SER A 585 21.72 14.51 -2.17
CA SER A 585 21.63 15.93 -2.55
C SER A 585 21.64 16.13 -4.07
N ARG A 586 22.38 15.30 -4.80
CA ARG A 586 22.49 15.37 -6.26
C ARG A 586 21.23 14.82 -6.92
N ILE A 587 20.79 13.63 -6.50
CA ILE A 587 19.56 12.99 -7.01
C ILE A 587 18.35 13.91 -6.77
N MET A 588 18.23 14.49 -5.58
CA MET A 588 17.10 15.38 -5.24
C MET A 588 17.11 16.68 -6.04
N LYS A 589 18.29 17.26 -6.30
CA LYS A 589 18.40 18.44 -7.17
C LYS A 589 17.93 18.10 -8.59
N ASP A 590 18.49 17.04 -9.18
CA ASP A 590 18.17 16.64 -10.55
C ASP A 590 16.68 16.24 -10.68
N LEU A 591 16.07 15.70 -9.61
CA LEU A 591 14.65 15.39 -9.54
C LEU A 591 13.78 16.63 -9.60
N TYR A 592 14.07 17.66 -8.81
CA TYR A 592 13.29 18.91 -8.84
C TYR A 592 13.39 19.61 -10.19
N ASP A 593 14.59 19.62 -10.79
CA ASP A 593 14.80 20.16 -12.12
C ASP A 593 13.98 19.38 -13.16
N TYR A 594 14.04 18.03 -13.14
CA TYR A 594 13.32 17.18 -14.10
C TYR A 594 11.79 17.26 -13.93
N ARG A 595 11.28 17.33 -12.70
CA ARG A 595 9.85 17.51 -12.41
C ARG A 595 9.37 18.94 -12.68
N LYS A 596 10.27 19.89 -12.97
CA LYS A 596 9.98 21.34 -13.08
C LYS A 596 9.34 21.88 -11.80
N TRP A 597 9.87 21.49 -10.65
CA TRP A 597 9.48 22.01 -9.36
C TRP A 597 10.33 23.21 -8.95
N THR A 598 9.80 24.08 -8.10
CA THR A 598 10.57 25.17 -7.50
C THR A 598 11.62 24.61 -6.54
N PRO A 599 12.63 25.41 -6.13
CA PRO A 599 13.62 24.98 -5.14
C PRO A 599 13.02 24.54 -3.81
N GLU A 600 11.81 24.98 -3.47
CA GLU A 600 11.03 24.59 -2.28
C GLU A 600 10.22 23.30 -2.50
N GLY A 601 10.26 22.70 -3.68
CA GLY A 601 9.57 21.45 -4.00
C GLY A 601 8.09 21.61 -4.37
N LEU A 602 7.69 22.79 -4.88
CA LEU A 602 6.33 23.01 -5.39
C LEU A 602 6.31 22.82 -6.91
N PRO A 603 5.26 22.21 -7.50
CA PRO A 603 5.09 22.26 -8.95
C PRO A 603 5.07 23.71 -9.45
N SER A 604 5.93 24.04 -10.42
CA SER A 604 5.98 25.40 -10.98
C SER A 604 4.69 25.74 -11.74
N GLN A 605 4.42 27.03 -11.96
CA GLN A 605 3.28 27.47 -12.76
C GLN A 605 3.31 26.95 -14.20
N GLU A 606 4.51 26.81 -14.78
CA GLU A 606 4.69 26.14 -16.08
C GLU A 606 4.23 24.69 -16.01
N LYS A 607 4.68 23.96 -14.97
CA LYS A 607 4.31 22.56 -14.79
C LYS A 607 2.81 22.38 -14.56
N LEU A 608 2.19 23.25 -13.77
CA LEU A 608 0.75 23.21 -13.52
C LEU A 608 -0.07 23.40 -14.81
N LYS A 609 0.34 24.32 -15.68
CA LYS A 609 -0.29 24.53 -17.00
C LYS A 609 -0.11 23.34 -17.92
N GLU A 610 1.12 22.79 -17.99
CA GLU A 610 1.45 21.59 -18.77
C GLU A 610 0.53 20.41 -18.38
N LEU A 611 0.30 20.25 -17.08
CA LEU A 611 -0.52 19.17 -16.54
C LEU A 611 -2.03 19.50 -16.52
N GLY A 612 -2.44 20.74 -16.82
CA GLY A 612 -3.83 21.20 -16.72
C GLY A 612 -4.37 21.17 -15.28
N LEU A 613 -3.51 21.49 -14.32
CA LEU A 613 -3.80 21.56 -12.88
C LEU A 613 -3.85 23.01 -12.36
N ASP A 614 -3.50 23.99 -13.19
CA ASP A 614 -3.46 25.44 -12.86
C ASP A 614 -4.85 26.05 -12.58
N THR A 615 -5.91 25.34 -12.92
CA THR A 615 -7.31 25.75 -12.72
C THR A 615 -7.99 25.10 -11.51
N LEU A 616 -7.26 24.29 -10.71
CA LEU A 616 -7.79 23.53 -9.56
C LEU A 616 -7.50 24.15 -8.19
#